data_AF-K5BH20-F1
#
_entry.id   AF-K5BH20-F1
#
_cell.length_a   1.000
_cell.length_b   1.000
_cell.length_c   1.000
_cell.angle_alpha   90.00
_cell.angle_beta   90.00
_cell.angle_gamma   90.00
#
_symmetry.space_group_name_H-M   'P 1'
#
loop_
_entity.id
_entity.type
_entity.pdbx_description
1 polymer ?
#
loop_
_entity_poly.entity_id
_entity_poly.type
_entity_poly.pdbx_seq_one_letter_code
_entity_poly.pdbx_strand_id
1 'polypeptide(L)'
;MAHADTPPAERTPAVPTARRILCVCYGLIALAALIATWSQNVAYLDEGLRFLPAFIDDARVTPGARSMGADVLMLGLAAIVLMVVEARRVGVKYVWLYVVGALVTAISVTFPLFLIARELRMSAADAPRLRATDSILLAVVAVVALAWTIYIDLG
;
A
#
# COMPACT_ATOMS: atom_id res chain seq x y z
N MET A 1 -35.89 -24.78 42.15
CA MET A 1 -35.51 -24.79 40.73
C MET A 1 -34.68 -23.55 40.46
N ALA A 2 -33.36 -23.68 40.40
CA ALA A 2 -32.45 -22.58 40.09
C ALA A 2 -32.35 -22.45 38.56
N HIS A 3 -32.84 -21.33 38.02
CA HIS A 3 -32.63 -20.97 36.63
C HIS A 3 -31.16 -20.55 36.47
N ALA A 4 -30.38 -21.36 35.75
CA ALA A 4 -29.02 -21.00 35.37
C ALA A 4 -29.10 -19.96 34.23
N ASP A 5 -28.76 -18.71 34.54
CA ASP A 5 -28.47 -17.70 33.52
C ASP A 5 -27.22 -18.13 32.74
N THR A 6 -27.41 -18.47 31.47
CA THR A 6 -26.31 -18.69 30.53
C THR A 6 -25.77 -17.33 30.11
N PRO A 7 -24.46 -17.05 30.22
CA PRO A 7 -23.91 -15.78 29.77
C PRO A 7 -24.11 -15.65 28.25
N PRO A 8 -24.51 -14.47 27.75
CA PRO A 8 -24.75 -14.26 26.33
C PRO A 8 -23.46 -14.52 25.54
N ALA A 9 -23.57 -15.33 24.47
CA ALA A 9 -22.48 -15.62 23.55
C ALA A 9 -21.79 -14.32 23.10
N GLU A 10 -20.50 -14.22 23.40
CA GLU A 10 -19.63 -13.11 23.03
C GLU A 10 -19.61 -12.98 21.51
N ARG A 11 -20.43 -12.06 20.97
CA ARG A 11 -20.41 -11.74 19.54
C ARG A 11 -19.08 -11.08 19.24
N THR A 12 -18.18 -11.80 18.57
CA THR A 12 -16.97 -11.22 18.00
C THR A 12 -17.39 -9.98 17.19
N PRO A 13 -16.89 -8.77 17.51
CA PRO A 13 -17.31 -7.57 16.81
C PRO A 13 -16.98 -7.72 15.32
N ALA A 14 -18.02 -7.80 14.49
CA ALA A 14 -17.85 -7.92 13.05
C ALA A 14 -17.07 -6.70 12.53
N VAL A 15 -16.03 -6.94 11.72
CA VAL A 15 -15.27 -5.88 11.07
C VAL A 15 -16.23 -4.94 10.34
N PRO A 16 -16.25 -3.62 10.65
CA PRO A 16 -17.15 -2.67 10.01
C PRO A 16 -17.02 -2.70 8.47
N THR A 17 -18.13 -2.56 7.73
CA THR A 17 -18.16 -2.64 6.26
C THR A 17 -17.19 -1.64 5.59
N ALA A 18 -17.11 -0.42 6.11
CA ALA A 18 -16.19 0.61 5.62
C ALA A 18 -14.71 0.17 5.71
N ARG A 19 -14.33 -0.50 6.79
CA ARG A 19 -12.99 -1.04 6.98
C ARG A 19 -12.66 -2.11 5.95
N ARG A 20 -13.61 -3.00 5.66
CA ARG A 20 -13.42 -4.03 4.60
C ARG A 20 -13.17 -3.39 3.25
N ILE A 21 -13.94 -2.34 2.91
CA ILE A 21 -13.78 -1.59 1.67
C ILE A 21 -12.36 -0.99 1.59
N LEU A 22 -11.89 -0.32 2.65
CA LEU A 22 -10.54 0.24 2.69
C LEU A 22 -9.46 -0.84 2.49
N CYS A 23 -9.58 -1.98 3.18
CA CYS A 23 -8.63 -3.08 3.01
C CYS A 23 -8.62 -3.61 1.57
N VAL A 24 -9.79 -3.73 0.93
CA VAL A 24 -9.90 -4.15 -0.48
C VAL A 24 -9.26 -3.11 -1.39
N CYS A 25 -9.53 -1.82 -1.21
CA CYS A 25 -8.92 -0.75 -1.99
C CYS A 25 -7.39 -0.78 -1.89
N TYR A 26 -6.84 -0.87 -0.68
CA TYR A 26 -5.38 -0.98 -0.49
C TYR A 26 -4.82 -2.25 -1.12
N GLY A 27 -5.53 -3.38 -1.05
CA GLY A 27 -5.12 -4.62 -1.69
C GLY A 27 -5.07 -4.52 -3.22
N LEU A 28 -6.08 -3.87 -3.83
CA LEU A 28 -6.11 -3.63 -5.27
C LEU A 28 -4.99 -2.67 -5.72
N ILE A 29 -4.72 -1.61 -4.94
CA ILE A 29 -3.61 -0.69 -5.21
C ILE A 29 -2.27 -1.45 -5.15
N ALA A 30 -2.05 -2.27 -4.11
CA ALA A 30 -0.83 -3.06 -3.99
C ALA A 30 -0.64 -4.01 -5.17
N LEU A 31 -1.71 -4.68 -5.62
CA LEU A 31 -1.67 -5.58 -6.75
C LEU A 31 -1.37 -4.85 -8.06
N ALA A 32 -2.05 -3.74 -8.33
CA ALA A 32 -1.82 -2.94 -9.53
C ALA A 32 -0.40 -2.37 -9.56
N ALA A 33 0.09 -1.85 -8.43
CA ALA A 33 1.46 -1.37 -8.28
C ALA A 33 2.48 -2.48 -8.53
N LEU A 34 2.24 -3.68 -8.01
CA LEU A 34 3.13 -4.82 -8.21
C LEU A 34 3.22 -5.18 -9.69
N ILE A 35 2.08 -5.28 -10.38
CA ILE A 35 2.03 -5.59 -11.81
C ILE A 35 2.78 -4.51 -12.61
N ALA A 36 2.47 -3.23 -12.37
CA ALA A 36 3.11 -2.12 -13.08
C ALA A 36 4.64 -2.15 -12.89
N THR A 37 5.13 -2.15 -11.65
CA THR A 37 6.59 -2.09 -11.40
C THR A 37 7.32 -3.36 -11.83
N TRP A 38 6.73 -4.54 -11.62
CA TRP A 38 7.40 -5.79 -11.99
C TRP A 38 7.34 -6.09 -13.47
N SER A 39 6.33 -5.62 -14.20
CA SER A 39 6.28 -5.77 -15.67
C SER A 39 7.48 -5.09 -16.35
N GLN A 40 8.03 -4.04 -15.74
CA GLN A 40 9.24 -3.37 -16.21
C GLN A 40 10.52 -4.00 -15.62
N ASN A 41 10.53 -4.33 -14.33
CA ASN A 41 11.71 -4.89 -13.68
C ASN A 41 12.15 -6.24 -14.25
N VAL A 42 11.22 -7.04 -14.81
CA VAL A 42 11.56 -8.33 -15.44
C VAL A 42 12.54 -8.19 -16.61
N ALA A 43 12.60 -7.02 -17.26
CA ALA A 43 13.55 -6.75 -18.34
C ALA A 43 15.03 -6.82 -17.89
N TYR A 44 15.29 -6.67 -16.59
CA TYR A 44 16.64 -6.68 -16.02
C TYR A 44 17.04 -8.02 -15.41
N LEU A 45 16.17 -9.05 -15.43
CA LEU A 45 16.46 -10.33 -14.76
C LEU A 45 17.70 -11.05 -15.32
N ASP A 46 17.94 -10.90 -16.62
CA ASP A 46 19.08 -11.51 -17.31
C ASP A 46 20.43 -10.83 -16.97
N GLU A 47 20.41 -9.65 -16.33
CA GLU A 47 21.61 -8.92 -15.89
C GLU A 47 22.25 -9.54 -14.63
N GLY A 48 21.56 -10.44 -13.93
CA GLY A 48 22.08 -11.12 -12.72
C GLY A 48 22.53 -10.14 -11.63
N LEU A 49 23.82 -10.17 -11.26
CA LEU A 49 24.37 -9.25 -10.26
C LEU A 49 24.34 -7.77 -10.71
N ARG A 50 24.21 -7.51 -12.01
CA ARG A 50 24.08 -6.16 -12.57
C ARG A 50 22.64 -5.66 -12.62
N PHE A 51 21.65 -6.44 -12.17
CA PHE A 51 20.24 -6.05 -12.14
C PHE A 51 20.04 -4.62 -11.60
N LEU A 52 20.54 -4.35 -10.38
CA LEU A 52 20.32 -3.07 -9.73
C LEU A 52 21.14 -1.92 -10.36
N PRO A 53 22.44 -2.10 -10.67
CA PRO A 53 23.20 -1.10 -11.44
C PRO A 53 22.57 -0.75 -12.80
N ALA A 54 22.15 -1.75 -13.58
CA ALA A 54 21.56 -1.55 -14.90
C ALA A 54 20.23 -0.78 -14.82
N PHE A 55 19.36 -1.16 -13.88
CA PHE A 55 18.12 -0.42 -13.60
C PHE A 55 18.39 1.05 -13.21
N ILE A 56 19.38 1.30 -12.35
CA ILE A 56 19.74 2.66 -11.93
C ILE A 56 20.32 3.49 -13.09
N ASP A 57 21.13 2.86 -13.95
CA ASP A 57 21.70 3.51 -15.12
C ASP A 57 20.61 4.00 -16.08
N ASP A 58 19.56 3.21 -16.30
CA ASP A 58 18.41 3.61 -17.12
C ASP A 58 17.54 4.65 -16.43
N ALA A 59 17.26 4.49 -15.14
CA ALA A 59 16.44 5.40 -14.34
C ALA A 59 17.02 6.82 -14.21
N ARG A 60 18.28 7.03 -14.63
CA ARG A 60 18.95 8.34 -14.62
C ARG A 60 19.28 8.88 -16.01
N VAL A 61 18.80 8.28 -17.11
CA VAL A 61 19.14 8.78 -18.47
C VAL A 61 18.54 10.16 -18.72
N THR A 62 17.24 10.33 -18.48
CA THR A 62 16.52 11.58 -18.80
C THR A 62 16.28 12.44 -17.55
N PRO A 63 16.14 13.78 -17.70
CA PRO A 63 15.72 14.63 -16.59
C PRO A 63 14.39 14.21 -15.96
N GLY A 64 13.44 13.72 -16.78
CA GLY A 64 12.15 13.21 -16.30
C GLY A 64 12.29 11.99 -15.40
N ALA A 65 13.09 10.99 -15.82
CA ALA A 65 13.33 9.79 -15.02
C ALA A 65 14.03 10.13 -13.68
N ARG A 66 15.03 11.03 -13.71
CA ARG A 66 15.69 11.52 -12.48
C ARG A 66 14.71 12.22 -11.53
N SER A 67 13.82 13.06 -12.08
CA SER A 67 12.80 13.76 -11.29
C SER A 67 11.82 12.79 -10.64
N MET A 68 11.32 11.80 -11.38
CA MET A 68 10.41 10.77 -10.86
C MET A 68 11.10 9.90 -9.79
N GLY A 69 12.35 9.52 -10.03
CA GLY A 69 13.14 8.78 -9.04
C GLY A 69 13.32 9.56 -7.74
N ALA A 70 13.65 10.85 -7.81
CA ALA A 70 13.78 11.71 -6.63
C ALA A 70 12.45 11.88 -5.88
N ASP A 71 11.35 12.09 -6.61
CA ASP A 71 10.00 12.20 -6.03
C ASP A 71 9.60 10.93 -5.27
N VAL A 72 9.73 9.76 -5.90
CA VAL A 72 9.41 8.47 -5.29
C VAL A 72 10.29 8.19 -4.07
N LEU A 73 11.59 8.55 -4.10
CA LEU A 73 12.48 8.39 -2.95
C LEU A 73 12.05 9.24 -1.76
N MET A 74 11.70 10.52 -1.99
CA MET A 74 11.27 11.43 -0.92
C MET A 74 9.89 11.04 -0.37
N LEU A 75 8.94 10.70 -1.24
CA LEU A 75 7.64 10.17 -0.85
C LEU A 75 7.79 8.86 -0.07
N GLY A 76 8.65 7.96 -0.54
CA GLY A 76 8.92 6.69 0.11
C GLY A 76 9.54 6.86 1.49
N LEU A 77 10.46 7.81 1.66
CA LEU A 77 11.02 8.16 2.97
C LEU A 77 9.92 8.64 3.94
N ALA A 78 9.06 9.56 3.49
CA ALA A 78 7.93 10.02 4.29
C ALA A 78 6.97 8.87 4.66
N ALA A 79 6.67 7.98 3.72
CA ALA A 79 5.86 6.79 3.95
C ALA A 79 6.49 5.84 4.98
N ILE A 80 7.80 5.58 4.90
CA ILE A 80 8.53 4.76 5.89
C ILE A 80 8.46 5.38 7.28
N VAL A 81 8.65 6.70 7.41
CA VAL A 81 8.51 7.40 8.70
C VAL A 81 7.11 7.18 9.26
N LEU A 82 6.07 7.40 8.44
CA LEU A 82 4.68 7.15 8.84
C LEU A 82 4.47 5.69 9.27
N MET A 83 4.99 4.73 8.50
CA MET A 83 4.89 3.30 8.82
C MET A 83 5.48 2.99 10.18
N VAL A 84 6.70 3.47 10.45
CA VAL A 84 7.39 3.23 11.73
C VAL A 84 6.61 3.85 12.88
N VAL A 85 6.20 5.12 12.76
CA VAL A 85 5.48 5.84 13.82
C VAL A 85 4.14 5.18 14.11
N GLU A 86 3.34 4.91 13.08
CA GLU A 86 2.00 4.31 13.24
C GLU A 86 2.09 2.85 13.70
N ALA A 87 3.12 2.11 13.28
CA ALA A 87 3.34 0.75 13.79
C ALA A 87 3.53 0.73 15.31
N ARG A 88 4.24 1.71 15.87
CA ARG A 88 4.39 1.85 17.33
C ARG A 88 3.08 2.28 18.00
N ARG A 89 2.31 3.14 17.32
CA ARG A 89 1.05 3.67 17.85
C ARG A 89 -0.06 2.63 17.97
N VAL A 90 -0.28 1.83 16.93
CA VAL A 90 -1.38 0.83 16.90
C VAL A 90 -0.91 -0.63 17.09
N GLY A 91 0.39 -0.83 17.37
CA GLY A 91 0.94 -2.14 17.70
C GLY A 91 1.08 -3.10 16.51
N VAL A 92 1.40 -2.62 15.30
CA VAL A 92 1.78 -3.48 14.17
C VAL A 92 3.16 -4.09 14.46
N LYS A 93 3.24 -5.42 14.49
CA LYS A 93 4.51 -6.15 14.64
C LYS A 93 5.28 -6.18 13.32
N TYR A 94 6.61 -6.22 13.40
CA TYR A 94 7.51 -6.41 12.25
C TYR A 94 7.45 -5.34 11.14
N VAL A 95 7.28 -4.05 11.49
CA VAL A 95 7.27 -2.95 10.50
C VAL A 95 8.47 -2.97 9.53
N TRP A 96 9.64 -3.40 10.01
CA TRP A 96 10.84 -3.50 9.19
C TRP A 96 10.75 -4.56 8.08
N LEU A 97 9.90 -5.59 8.21
CA LEU A 97 9.64 -6.51 7.09
C LEU A 97 8.95 -5.79 5.92
N TYR A 98 8.09 -4.81 6.19
CA TYR A 98 7.49 -3.99 5.14
C TYR A 98 8.54 -3.08 4.50
N VAL A 99 9.44 -2.50 5.29
CA VAL A 99 10.53 -1.65 4.77
C VAL A 99 11.49 -2.46 3.90
N VAL A 100 11.91 -3.65 4.34
CA VAL A 100 12.72 -4.56 3.53
C VAL A 100 11.95 -5.01 2.29
N GLY A 101 10.66 -5.34 2.43
CA GLY A 101 9.81 -5.68 1.30
C GLY A 101 9.70 -4.55 0.27
N ALA A 102 9.75 -3.28 0.71
CA ALA A 102 9.71 -2.12 -0.18
C ALA A 102 10.93 -2.03 -1.09
N LEU A 103 12.10 -2.47 -0.59
CA LEU A 103 13.34 -2.54 -1.36
C LEU A 103 13.33 -3.67 -2.38
N VAL A 104 12.62 -4.77 -2.08
CA VAL A 104 12.51 -5.94 -2.97
C VAL A 104 11.42 -5.76 -4.02
N THR A 105 10.30 -5.14 -3.66
CA THR A 105 9.12 -5.04 -4.52
C THR A 105 8.94 -3.62 -5.05
N ALA A 106 8.32 -2.76 -4.25
CA ALA A 106 8.28 -1.31 -4.39
C ALA A 106 7.62 -0.73 -3.12
N ILE A 107 7.90 0.53 -2.81
CA ILE A 107 7.20 1.22 -1.72
C ILE A 107 5.69 1.35 -2.02
N SER A 108 5.31 1.50 -3.29
CA SER A 108 3.92 1.55 -3.75
C SER A 108 3.14 0.24 -3.54
N VAL A 109 3.83 -0.88 -3.32
CA VAL A 109 3.22 -2.18 -2.98
C VAL A 109 3.13 -2.36 -1.47
N THR A 110 4.26 -2.17 -0.78
CA THR A 110 4.36 -2.46 0.65
C THR A 110 3.66 -1.45 1.55
N PHE A 111 3.58 -0.18 1.12
CA PHE A 111 2.89 0.84 1.88
C PHE A 111 1.38 0.56 2.00
N PRO A 112 0.62 0.27 0.92
CA PRO A 112 -0.77 -0.17 1.05
C PRO A 112 -0.94 -1.45 1.89
N LEU A 113 -0.04 -2.43 1.78
CA LEU A 113 -0.07 -3.63 2.63
C LEU A 113 0.11 -3.29 4.11
N PHE A 114 0.96 -2.32 4.43
CA PHE A 114 1.09 -1.78 5.78
C PHE A 114 -0.21 -1.08 6.22
N LEU A 115 -0.86 -0.30 5.35
CA LEU A 115 -2.13 0.35 5.66
C LEU A 115 -3.23 -0.67 6.02
N ILE A 116 -3.27 -1.83 5.34
CA ILE A 116 -4.17 -2.94 5.72
C ILE A 116 -3.85 -3.43 7.13
N ALA A 117 -2.58 -3.73 7.43
CA ALA A 117 -2.17 -4.22 8.73
C ALA A 117 -2.45 -3.22 9.87
N ARG A 118 -2.30 -1.93 9.58
CA ARG A 118 -2.66 -0.83 10.46
C ARG A 118 -4.17 -0.78 10.71
N GLU A 119 -4.96 -0.78 9.64
CA GLU A 119 -6.43 -0.69 9.72
C GLU A 119 -7.03 -1.87 10.51
N LEU A 120 -6.48 -3.08 10.35
CA LEU A 120 -6.91 -4.26 11.11
C LEU A 120 -6.68 -4.14 12.63
N ARG A 121 -5.75 -3.27 13.07
CA ARG A 121 -5.45 -3.06 14.50
C ARG A 121 -6.12 -1.83 15.10
N MET A 122 -6.73 -0.98 14.28
CA MET A 122 -7.46 0.19 14.76
C MET A 122 -8.79 -0.20 15.40
N SER A 123 -9.27 0.57 16.37
CA SER A 123 -10.56 0.29 17.02
C SER A 123 -11.73 0.53 16.05
N ALA A 124 -12.87 -0.15 16.25
CA ALA A 124 -14.04 0.02 15.38
C ALA A 124 -14.63 1.44 15.42
N ALA A 125 -14.37 2.17 16.51
CA ALA A 125 -14.77 3.57 16.68
C ALA A 125 -14.01 4.54 15.76
N ASP A 126 -12.85 4.14 15.24
CA ASP A 126 -11.99 4.98 14.40
C ASP A 126 -12.32 4.89 12.90
N ALA A 127 -13.42 4.21 12.54
CA ALA A 127 -13.79 4.02 11.15
C ALA A 127 -14.05 5.37 10.44
N PRO A 128 -13.32 5.69 9.35
CA PRO A 128 -13.49 6.95 8.65
C PRO A 128 -14.91 7.09 8.07
N ARG A 129 -15.54 8.26 8.26
CA ARG A 129 -16.78 8.63 7.57
C ARG A 129 -16.43 9.45 6.34
N LEU A 130 -16.30 8.79 5.19
CA LEU A 130 -16.12 9.44 3.89
C LEU A 130 -17.44 10.05 3.41
N ARG A 131 -17.40 11.29 2.93
CA ARG A 131 -18.55 11.88 2.24
C ARG A 131 -18.68 11.24 0.86
N ALA A 132 -19.90 11.21 0.30
CA ALA A 132 -20.13 10.71 -1.06
C ALA A 132 -19.26 11.43 -2.10
N THR A 133 -19.02 12.73 -1.90
CA THR A 133 -18.11 13.54 -2.71
C THR A 133 -16.68 13.02 -2.70
N ASP A 134 -16.18 12.65 -1.52
CA ASP A 134 -14.80 12.15 -1.36
C ASP A 134 -14.64 10.82 -2.08
N SER A 135 -15.64 9.93 -1.97
CA SER A 135 -15.65 8.65 -2.68
C SER A 135 -15.65 8.82 -4.20
N ILE A 136 -16.44 9.76 -4.73
CA ILE A 136 -16.49 10.04 -6.18
C ILE A 136 -15.14 10.60 -6.64
N LEU A 137 -14.59 11.58 -5.94
CA LEU A 137 -13.30 12.17 -6.28
C LEU A 137 -12.17 11.15 -6.23
N LEU A 138 -12.15 10.28 -5.22
CA LEU A 138 -11.17 9.20 -5.11
C LEU A 138 -11.31 8.19 -6.27
N ALA A 139 -12.52 7.85 -6.68
CA ALA A 139 -12.73 6.98 -7.84
C ALA A 139 -12.20 7.60 -9.12
N VAL A 140 -12.44 8.90 -9.35
CA VAL A 140 -11.89 9.63 -10.49
C VAL A 140 -10.36 9.64 -10.45
N VAL A 141 -9.77 9.96 -9.31
CA VAL A 141 -8.30 9.94 -9.14
C VAL A 141 -7.73 8.55 -9.42
N ALA A 142 -8.39 7.49 -8.95
CA ALA A 142 -7.95 6.11 -9.19
C ALA A 142 -8.00 5.74 -10.68
N VAL A 143 -9.07 6.12 -11.39
CA VAL A 143 -9.19 5.89 -12.84
C VAL A 143 -8.12 6.65 -13.61
N VAL A 144 -7.90 7.93 -13.27
CA VAL A 144 -6.87 8.75 -13.91
C VAL A 144 -5.48 8.17 -13.65
N ALA A 145 -5.18 7.77 -12.41
CA ALA A 145 -3.91 7.16 -12.06
C ALA A 145 -3.69 5.85 -12.84
N LEU A 146 -4.70 4.98 -12.91
CA LEU A 146 -4.61 3.72 -13.65
C LEU A 146 -4.40 3.97 -15.15
N ALA A 147 -5.15 4.89 -15.75
CA ALA A 147 -5.00 5.25 -17.15
C ALA A 147 -3.60 5.82 -17.44
N TRP A 148 -3.08 6.65 -16.54
CA TRP A 148 -1.74 7.21 -16.65
C TRP A 148 -0.65 6.14 -16.53
N THR A 149 -0.78 5.19 -15.59
CA THR A 149 0.12 4.04 -15.47
C THR A 149 0.13 3.21 -16.76
N ILE A 150 -1.04 2.88 -17.30
CA ILE A 150 -1.15 2.12 -18.55
C ILE A 150 -0.52 2.88 -19.72
N TYR A 151 -0.73 4.20 -19.81
CA TYR A 151 -0.14 5.01 -20.86
C TYR A 151 1.39 5.00 -20.80
N ILE A 152 1.98 5.08 -19.61
CA ILE A 152 3.43 4.99 -19.41
C ILE A 152 3.94 3.58 -19.71
N ASP A 153 3.25 2.54 -19.26
CA ASP A 153 3.69 1.15 -19.42
C ASP A 153 3.63 0.68 -20.89
N LEU A 154 2.81 1.32 -21.73
CA LEU A 154 2.66 0.99 -23.16
C LEU A 154 3.53 1.86 -24.09
N GLY A 155 4.15 2.92 -23.58
CA GLY A 155 4.92 3.89 -24.37
C GLY A 155 6.41 3.60 -24.38
#